data_AF-A0A957EET5-F1
#
_entry.id   AF-A0A957EET5-F1
#
_cell.length_a   1.000
_cell.length_b   1.000
_cell.length_c   1.000
_cell.angle_alpha   90.00
_cell.angle_beta   90.00
_cell.angle_gamma   90.00
#
_symmetry.space_group_name_H-M   'P 1'
#
loop_
_entity.id
_entity.type
_entity.pdbx_description
1 polymer ?
#
loop_
_entity_poly.entity_id
_entity_poly.type
_entity_poly.pdbx_seq_one_letter_code
_entity_poly.pdbx_strand_id
1 'polypeptide(L)'
;MNETERQLRDVIAELDDLTSKAFASTVEEVNIIFGRTFEQLFGGGSARLVLTDPDDLTISGVDIIAQLPNRREQGLGLLSGGERSLTAAALIFSLLKVSPTPFCVMDEVDAALD
;
A
#
# COMPACT_ATOMS: atom_id res chain seq x y z
N MET A 1 7.15 -24.90 34.87
CA MET A 1 6.46 -24.25 33.73
C MET A 1 7.32 -23.05 33.39
N ASN A 2 7.88 -23.06 32.18
CA ASN A 2 9.29 -22.71 31.94
C ASN A 2 9.52 -21.20 31.80
N GLU A 3 10.44 -20.64 32.59
CA GLU A 3 10.92 -19.25 32.47
C GLU A 3 11.38 -18.91 31.04
N THR A 4 11.96 -19.89 30.35
CA THR A 4 12.32 -19.84 28.93
C THR A 4 11.12 -19.65 28.00
N GLU A 5 9.97 -20.28 28.29
CA GLU A 5 8.75 -20.10 27.49
C GLU A 5 8.22 -18.67 27.64
N ARG A 6 8.29 -18.11 28.84
CA ARG A 6 7.89 -16.73 29.11
C ARG A 6 8.80 -15.73 28.37
N GLN A 7 10.12 -15.91 28.48
CA GLN A 7 11.09 -15.06 27.79
C GLN A 7 10.90 -15.08 26.26
N LEU A 8 10.64 -16.26 25.67
CA LEU A 8 10.36 -16.36 24.24
C LEU A 8 9.07 -15.62 23.85
N ARG A 9 8.01 -15.72 24.66
CA ARG A 9 6.76 -14.98 24.41
C ARG A 9 6.96 -13.46 24.51
N ASP A 10 7.75 -13.00 25.48
CA ASP A 10 8.03 -11.58 25.65
C ASP A 10 8.81 -11.03 24.44
N VAL A 11 9.77 -11.79 23.91
CA VAL A 11 10.52 -11.42 22.68
C VAL A 11 9.63 -11.40 21.45
N ILE A 12 8.72 -12.38 21.30
CA ILE A 12 7.76 -12.39 20.18
C ILE A 12 6.87 -11.15 20.24
N ALA A 13 6.33 -10.82 21.43
CA ALA A 13 5.48 -9.66 21.59
C ALA A 13 6.20 -8.33 21.27
N GLU A 14 7.48 -8.22 21.63
CA GLU A 14 8.30 -7.06 21.26
C GLU A 14 8.52 -6.96 19.74
N LEU A 15 8.79 -8.08 19.08
CA LEU A 15 8.95 -8.12 17.62
C LEU A 15 7.64 -7.77 16.89
N ASP A 16 6.50 -8.24 17.39
CA ASP A 16 5.18 -7.94 16.82
C ASP A 16 4.86 -6.44 16.92
N ASP A 17 5.17 -5.80 18.06
CA ASP A 17 5.00 -4.35 18.25
C ASP A 17 5.91 -3.54 17.32
N LEU A 18 7.19 -3.93 17.20
CA LEU A 18 8.14 -3.30 16.29
C LEU A 18 7.69 -3.41 14.83
N THR A 19 7.23 -4.60 14.43
CA THR A 19 6.77 -4.88 13.06
C THR A 19 5.51 -4.07 12.75
N SER A 20 4.56 -4.01 13.68
CA SER A 20 3.31 -3.25 13.54
C SER A 20 3.59 -1.75 13.36
N LYS A 21 4.50 -1.18 14.16
CA LYS A 21 4.91 0.22 14.04
C LYS A 21 5.60 0.52 12.71
N ALA A 22 6.51 -0.35 12.28
CA ALA A 22 7.20 -0.20 11.01
C ALA A 22 6.23 -0.28 9.83
N PHE A 23 5.28 -1.21 9.87
CA PHE A 23 4.23 -1.36 8.88
C PHE A 23 3.35 -0.11 8.80
N ALA A 24 2.81 0.37 9.93
CA ALA A 24 1.99 1.58 9.96
C ALA A 24 2.71 2.81 9.39
N SER A 25 3.97 3.03 9.79
CA SER A 25 4.78 4.14 9.27
C SER A 25 4.95 4.04 7.76
N THR A 26 5.25 2.84 7.26
CA THR A 26 5.46 2.61 5.83
C THR A 26 4.18 2.82 5.04
N VAL A 27 3.04 2.30 5.51
CA VAL A 27 1.75 2.47 4.83
C VAL A 27 1.37 3.95 4.74
N GLU A 28 1.57 4.72 5.81
CA GLU A 28 1.28 6.16 5.82
C GLU A 28 2.16 6.93 4.82
N GLU A 29 3.46 6.66 4.80
CA GLU A 29 4.39 7.25 3.84
C GLU A 29 4.01 6.92 2.39
N VAL A 30 3.73 5.64 2.11
CA VAL A 30 3.31 5.19 0.78
C VAL A 30 1.97 5.83 0.41
N ASN A 31 1.01 5.95 1.33
CA ASN A 31 -0.30 6.54 1.09
C ASN A 31 -0.20 8.00 0.62
N ILE A 32 0.66 8.79 1.26
CA ILE A 32 0.89 10.20 0.89
C ILE A 32 1.48 10.30 -0.53
N ILE A 33 2.49 9.48 -0.84
CA ILE A 33 3.14 9.50 -2.16
C ILE A 33 2.22 8.93 -3.23
N PHE A 34 1.42 7.92 -2.88
CA PHE A 34 0.44 7.27 -3.75
C PHE A 34 -0.64 8.24 -4.20
N GLY A 35 -1.25 8.98 -3.28
CA GLY A 35 -2.25 9.99 -3.63
C GLY A 35 -1.71 11.02 -4.63
N ARG A 36 -0.50 11.53 -4.39
CA ARG A 36 0.17 12.50 -5.28
C ARG A 36 0.51 11.89 -6.65
N THR A 37 1.05 10.67 -6.67
CA THR A 37 1.46 10.00 -7.90
C THR A 37 0.24 9.62 -8.73
N PHE A 38 -0.85 9.18 -8.09
CA PHE A 38 -2.13 8.91 -8.72
C PHE A 38 -2.69 10.17 -9.38
N GLU A 39 -2.81 11.28 -8.63
CA GLU A 39 -3.33 12.54 -9.16
C GLU A 39 -2.52 13.03 -10.38
N GLN A 40 -1.20 12.89 -10.34
CA GLN A 40 -0.31 13.20 -11.45
C GLN A 40 -0.56 12.35 -12.70
N LEU A 41 -0.75 11.04 -12.53
CA LEU A 41 -0.95 10.12 -13.65
C LEU A 41 -2.34 10.23 -14.27
N PHE A 42 -3.38 10.47 -13.46
CA PHE A 42 -4.76 10.59 -13.93
C PHE A 42 -5.16 12.02 -14.32
N GLY A 43 -4.32 13.02 -14.05
CA GLY A 43 -4.63 14.43 -14.31
C GLY A 43 -5.73 14.99 -13.40
N GLY A 44 -5.85 14.44 -12.19
CA GLY A 44 -6.89 14.76 -11.20
C GLY A 44 -7.42 13.52 -10.49
N GLY A 45 -8.44 13.73 -9.64
CA GLY A 45 -8.96 12.68 -8.78
C GLY A 45 -8.08 12.46 -7.54
N SER A 46 -8.32 11.38 -6.81
CA SER A 46 -7.58 11.04 -5.60
C SER A 46 -7.57 9.54 -5.36
N ALA A 47 -6.53 9.02 -4.73
CA ALA A 47 -6.51 7.64 -4.26
C ALA A 47 -5.84 7.56 -2.89
N ARG A 48 -6.24 6.56 -2.09
CA ARG A 48 -5.71 6.31 -0.75
C ARG A 48 -5.67 4.83 -0.43
N LEU A 49 -4.70 4.47 0.40
CA LEU A 49 -4.60 3.18 1.06
C LEU A 49 -5.46 3.17 2.32
N VAL A 50 -6.11 2.05 2.61
CA VAL A 50 -6.96 1.86 3.79
C VAL A 50 -6.61 0.53 4.43
N LEU A 51 -6.30 0.54 5.72
CA LEU A 51 -6.10 -0.68 6.48
C LEU A 51 -7.44 -1.42 6.65
N THR A 52 -7.45 -2.72 6.38
CA THR A 52 -8.68 -3.53 6.54
C THR A 52 -9.02 -3.75 8.01
N ASP A 53 -8.01 -3.80 8.87
CA ASP A 53 -8.16 -3.91 10.32
C ASP A 53 -7.19 -2.92 11.02
N PRO A 54 -7.65 -1.72 11.37
CA PRO A 54 -6.81 -0.72 12.04
C PRO A 54 -6.42 -1.11 13.48
N ASP A 55 -7.17 -2.03 14.10
CA ASP A 55 -6.99 -2.42 15.49
C ASP A 55 -5.96 -3.56 15.63
N ASP A 56 -5.74 -4.34 14.56
CA ASP A 56 -4.72 -5.39 14.49
C ASP A 56 -3.89 -5.32 13.19
N LEU A 57 -2.78 -4.58 13.27
CA LEU A 57 -1.83 -4.40 12.17
C LEU A 57 -1.07 -5.67 11.80
N THR A 58 -1.04 -6.69 12.65
CA THR A 58 -0.32 -7.94 12.35
C THR A 58 -1.05 -8.80 11.33
N ILE A 59 -2.38 -8.65 11.26
CA ILE A 59 -3.25 -9.38 10.31
C ILE A 59 -3.91 -8.46 9.28
N SER A 60 -3.81 -7.13 9.43
CA SER A 60 -4.43 -6.19 8.51
C SER A 60 -3.88 -6.30 7.08
N GLY A 61 -4.79 -6.38 6.12
CA GLY A 61 -4.51 -6.09 4.73
C GLY A 61 -4.51 -4.59 4.42
N VAL A 62 -4.37 -4.28 3.13
CA VAL A 62 -4.44 -2.91 2.59
C VAL A 62 -5.38 -2.90 1.40
N ASP A 63 -6.44 -2.12 1.49
CA ASP A 63 -7.36 -1.81 0.40
C ASP A 63 -6.98 -0.51 -0.31
N ILE A 64 -7.35 -0.42 -1.58
CA ILE A 64 -7.19 0.79 -2.38
C ILE A 64 -8.57 1.37 -2.68
N ILE A 65 -8.76 2.63 -2.27
CA ILE A 65 -9.91 3.44 -2.65
C ILE A 65 -9.44 4.52 -3.62
N ALA A 66 -10.09 4.58 -4.79
CA ALA A 66 -9.78 5.54 -5.83
C ALA A 66 -11.02 6.34 -6.24
N GLN A 67 -10.81 7.62 -6.54
CA GLN A 67 -11.78 8.53 -7.11
C GLN A 67 -11.19 9.10 -8.38
N LEU A 68 -11.72 8.69 -9.54
CA LEU A 68 -11.35 9.27 -10.82
C LEU A 68 -11.98 10.66 -11.00
N PRO A 69 -11.44 11.52 -11.89
CA PRO A 69 -12.05 12.81 -12.20
C PRO A 69 -13.54 12.67 -12.53
N ASN A 70 -14.38 13.43 -11.83
CA ASN A 70 -15.84 13.43 -11.98
C ASN A 70 -16.55 12.10 -11.66
N ARG A 71 -15.90 11.16 -10.96
CA ARG A 71 -16.51 9.92 -10.46
C ARG A 71 -16.54 9.90 -8.92
N ARG A 72 -17.30 8.96 -8.37
CA ARG A 72 -17.35 8.68 -6.93
C ARG A 72 -16.16 7.82 -6.52
N GLU A 73 -15.87 7.80 -5.22
CA GLU A 73 -14.94 6.83 -4.63
C GLU A 73 -15.41 5.40 -4.91
N GLN A 74 -14.47 4.54 -5.29
CA GLN A 74 -14.70 3.14 -5.57
C GLN A 74 -13.45 2.32 -5.24
N GLY A 75 -13.67 1.07 -4.83
CA GLY A 75 -12.58 0.12 -4.63
C GLY A 75 -11.94 -0.30 -5.96
N LEU A 76 -10.71 -0.79 -5.89
CA LEU A 76 -9.92 -1.22 -7.06
C LEU A 76 -10.69 -2.17 -8.00
N GLY A 77 -11.52 -3.07 -7.46
CA GLY A 77 -12.28 -4.04 -8.25
C GLY A 77 -13.34 -3.46 -9.19
N LEU A 78 -13.75 -2.20 -9.00
CA LEU A 78 -14.77 -1.52 -9.81
C LEU A 78 -14.18 -0.66 -10.94
N LEU A 79 -12.85 -0.49 -10.97
CA LEU A 79 -12.14 0.22 -12.03
C LEU A 79 -12.06 -0.63 -13.30
N SER A 80 -11.95 0.03 -14.46
CA SER A 80 -11.71 -0.64 -15.74
C SER A 80 -10.34 -1.34 -15.76
N GLY A 81 -10.06 -2.15 -16.80
CA GLY A 81 -8.74 -2.78 -16.99
C GLY A 81 -7.59 -1.77 -16.93
N GLY A 82 -7.61 -0.77 -17.82
CA GLY A 82 -6.59 0.26 -17.87
C GLY A 82 -6.54 1.16 -16.64
N GLU A 83 -7.69 1.48 -16.03
CA GLU A 83 -7.72 2.26 -14.78
C GLU A 83 -7.05 1.50 -13.64
N ARG A 84 -7.27 0.18 -13.53
CA ARG A 84 -6.58 -0.66 -12.53
C ARG A 84 -5.08 -0.72 -12.80
N SER A 85 -4.68 -0.91 -14.05
CA SER A 85 -3.27 -0.95 -14.43
C SER A 85 -2.55 0.35 -14.08
N LEU A 86 -3.13 1.50 -14.43
CA LEU A 86 -2.54 2.79 -14.12
C LEU A 86 -2.52 3.09 -12.61
N THR A 87 -3.55 2.66 -11.87
CA THR A 87 -3.58 2.73 -10.41
C THR A 87 -2.46 1.88 -9.79
N ALA A 88 -2.25 0.66 -10.30
CA ALA A 88 -1.18 -0.23 -9.84
C ALA A 88 0.21 0.37 -10.14
N ALA A 89 0.40 0.95 -11.34
CA ALA A 89 1.63 1.66 -11.68
C ALA A 89 1.90 2.83 -10.72
N ALA A 90 0.86 3.61 -10.37
CA ALA A 90 0.97 4.68 -9.39
C ALA A 90 1.45 4.17 -8.02
N LEU A 91 0.93 3.02 -7.56
CA LEU A 91 1.34 2.40 -6.31
C LEU A 91 2.79 1.89 -6.37
N ILE A 92 3.18 1.21 -7.45
CA ILE A 92 4.55 0.73 -7.65
C ILE A 92 5.54 1.89 -7.60
N PHE A 93 5.28 2.98 -8.34
CA PHE A 93 6.14 4.16 -8.30
C PHE A 93 6.20 4.81 -6.92
N SER A 94 5.13 4.73 -6.14
CA SER A 94 5.10 5.25 -4.77
C SER A 94 5.93 4.41 -3.82
N LEU A 95 5.85 3.08 -3.94
CA LEU A 95 6.71 2.14 -3.20
C LEU A 95 8.19 2.37 -3.52
N LEU A 96 8.54 2.53 -4.81
CA LEU A 96 9.92 2.81 -5.22
C LEU A 96 10.44 4.18 -4.72
N LYS A 97 9.55 5.15 -4.50
CA LYS A 97 9.93 6.46 -3.91
C LYS A 97 10.15 6.37 -2.40
N VAL A 98 9.36 5.58 -1.68
CA VAL A 98 9.51 5.35 -0.23
C VAL A 98 10.73 4.48 0.05
N SER A 99 10.88 3.39 -0.69
CA SER A 99 11.98 2.42 -0.52
C SER A 99 12.74 2.27 -1.85
N PRO A 100 13.68 3.18 -2.14
CA PRO A 100 14.40 3.20 -3.41
C PRO A 100 15.32 1.98 -3.54
N THR A 101 15.09 1.20 -4.59
CA THR A 101 15.98 0.10 -5.00
C THR A 101 17.03 0.62 -6.00
N PRO A 102 18.23 0.01 -6.05
CA PRO A 102 19.28 0.45 -6.97
C PRO A 102 18.90 0.31 -8.45
N PHE A 103 17.99 -0.61 -8.77
CA PHE A 103 17.34 -0.72 -10.07
C PHE A 103 16.00 -1.47 -9.92
N CYS A 104 15.10 -1.27 -10.87
CA CYS A 104 13.83 -1.98 -11.00
C CYS A 104 13.65 -2.36 -12.47
N VAL A 105 13.31 -3.62 -12.75
CA VAL A 105 12.99 -4.11 -14.09
C VAL A 105 11.49 -4.42 -14.11
N MET A 106 10.80 -3.82 -15.06
CA MET A 106 9.36 -3.95 -15.25
C MET A 106 9.14 -4.54 -16.64
N ASP A 107 8.50 -5.70 -16.71
CA ASP A 107 8.19 -6.39 -17.96
C ASP A 107 6.70 -6.27 -18.27
N GLU A 108 6.36 -6.02 -19.53
CA GLU A 108 4.97 -5.88 -20.06
C GLU A 108 4.04 -4.91 -19.29
N VAL A 109 4.57 -3.86 -18.65
CA VAL A 109 3.76 -2.93 -17.82
C VAL A 109 2.79 -2.04 -18.60
N ASP A 110 2.96 -1.95 -19.92
CA ASP A 110 2.14 -1.15 -20.84
C ASP A 110 1.06 -1.96 -21.57
N ALA A 111 1.12 -3.30 -21.54
CA ALA A 111 0.18 -4.17 -22.26
C ALA A 111 -1.30 -3.98 -21.84
N ALA A 112 -1.53 -3.47 -20.62
CA ALA A 112 -2.87 -3.17 -20.11
C ALA A 112 -3.17 -1.67 -20.01
N LEU A 113 -2.27 -0.80 -20.49
CA LEU A 113 -2.45 0.66 -20.58
C LEU A 113 -2.87 1.13 -21.99
N ASP A 114 -2.71 0.26 -23.00
CA ASP A 114 -3.15 0.46 -24.40
C ASP A 114 -4.66 0.22 -24.59
#